data_AF-A0A2T2RKK1-F1
#
_entry.id   AF-A0A2T2RKK1-F1
#
_cell.length_a   1.000
_cell.length_b   1.000
_cell.length_c   1.000
_cell.angle_alpha   90.00
_cell.angle_beta   90.00
_cell.angle_gamma   90.00
#
_symmetry.space_group_name_H-M   'P 1'
#
loop_
_entity.id
_entity.type
_entity.pdbx_description
1 polymer ?
#
loop_
_entity_poly.entity_id
_entity_poly.type
_entity_poly.pdbx_seq_one_letter_code
_entity_poly.pdbx_strand_id
1 'polypeptide(L)'
;MSETAPASVHSGWRWATIALAIALVVLAVGTWWTYELDRGGAMASQASGGMGAEDSGGGMAADDSDGAQGMGGMPRTDVRLPPVPAYYEGERLFFAHPAVSDSEIATTLTDMMGGSPVLTEPSLSDVPDEATAEVYVFANGITGPGPLGHQLDVFPSAPGDFDHRSLREVVLVSWEDESRARELTSAAEVEQAETAGSVSFERPGVVVNAPVLEWPGGQR
;
A
#
# COMPACT_ATOMS: atom_id res chain seq x y z
N MET A 1 13.52 35.18 42.29
CA MET A 1 12.83 33.88 42.43
C MET A 1 12.15 33.64 41.10
N SER A 2 12.75 32.78 40.27
CA SER A 2 12.22 32.40 38.97
C SER A 2 11.61 31.01 39.13
N GLU A 3 10.31 30.91 38.96
CA GLU A 3 9.56 29.66 39.01
C GLU A 3 9.48 29.11 37.58
N THR A 4 10.25 28.07 37.29
CA THR A 4 10.18 27.31 36.04
C THR A 4 9.00 26.36 36.10
N ALA A 5 8.04 26.51 35.19
CA ALA A 5 6.95 25.56 34.99
C ALA A 5 7.49 24.19 34.52
N PRO A 6 6.90 23.06 34.96
CA PRO A 6 7.37 21.74 34.56
C PRO A 6 6.98 21.39 33.12
N ALA A 7 7.92 20.80 32.38
CA ALA A 7 7.70 20.25 31.05
C ALA A 7 6.65 19.13 31.09
N SER A 8 5.70 19.19 30.16
CA SER A 8 4.57 18.27 30.01
C SER A 8 5.02 16.85 29.66
N VAL A 9 4.72 15.90 30.56
CA VAL A 9 5.06 14.46 30.50
C VAL A 9 4.08 13.65 29.60
N HIS A 10 3.28 14.30 28.76
CA HIS A 10 2.13 13.67 28.10
C HIS A 10 2.37 13.05 26.71
N SER A 11 3.58 13.14 26.12
CA SER A 11 3.83 12.63 24.76
C SER A 11 4.18 11.14 24.69
N GLY A 12 4.73 10.54 25.76
CA GLY A 12 5.23 9.16 25.74
C GLY A 12 4.15 8.07 25.81
N TRP A 13 2.92 8.41 26.23
CA TRP A 13 1.89 7.40 26.51
C TRP A 13 1.02 7.04 25.29
N ARG A 14 0.95 7.94 24.29
CA ARG A 14 0.15 7.74 23.06
C ARG A 14 0.82 6.76 22.08
N TRP A 15 2.15 6.75 22.00
CA TRP A 15 2.91 5.84 21.13
C TRP A 15 2.85 4.38 21.60
N ALA A 16 2.84 4.15 22.91
CA ALA A 16 2.69 2.80 23.46
C ALA A 16 1.32 2.18 23.17
N THR A 17 0.28 2.99 22.93
CA THR A 17 -1.07 2.48 22.61
C THR A 17 -1.22 2.14 21.13
N ILE A 18 -0.58 2.92 20.24
CA ILE A 18 -0.57 2.65 18.79
C ILE A 18 0.28 1.40 18.48
N ALA A 19 1.47 1.27 19.07
CA ALA A 19 2.30 0.06 18.96
C ALA A 19 1.59 -1.20 19.51
N LEU A 20 0.82 -1.05 20.59
CA LEU A 20 0.07 -2.16 21.19
C LEU A 20 -1.20 -2.53 20.39
N ALA A 21 -1.85 -1.57 19.73
CA ALA A 21 -2.97 -1.82 18.82
C ALA A 21 -2.49 -2.56 17.56
N ILE A 22 -1.32 -2.18 17.02
CA ILE A 22 -0.68 -2.85 15.88
C ILE A 22 -0.31 -4.31 16.22
N ALA A 23 0.23 -4.57 17.41
CA ALA A 23 0.65 -5.91 17.82
C ALA A 23 -0.51 -6.92 18.02
N LEU A 24 -1.74 -6.46 18.30
CA LEU A 24 -2.89 -7.32 18.57
C LEU A 24 -3.65 -7.77 17.30
N VAL A 25 -3.47 -7.08 16.17
CA VAL A 25 -4.15 -7.40 14.89
C VAL A 25 -3.44 -8.51 14.10
N VAL A 26 -2.17 -8.80 14.43
CA VAL A 26 -1.27 -9.76 13.75
C VAL A 26 -1.82 -11.20 13.64
N LEU A 27 -2.73 -11.63 14.53
CA LEU A 27 -3.21 -13.02 14.55
C LEU A 27 -4.51 -13.30 13.79
N ALA A 28 -5.29 -12.27 13.43
CA ALA A 28 -6.60 -12.45 12.78
C ALA A 28 -6.58 -12.16 11.27
N VAL A 29 -5.72 -11.25 10.81
CA VAL A 29 -5.72 -10.75 9.41
C VAL A 29 -4.84 -11.61 8.48
N GLY A 30 -3.77 -12.23 8.99
CA GLY A 30 -2.82 -13.01 8.18
C GLY A 30 -3.42 -14.22 7.46
N THR A 31 -4.49 -14.83 8.00
CA THR A 31 -5.14 -16.00 7.39
C THR A 31 -6.16 -15.64 6.30
N TRP A 32 -6.64 -14.39 6.26
CA TRP A 32 -7.58 -13.93 5.23
C TRP A 32 -6.87 -13.25 4.05
N TRP A 33 -5.74 -12.58 4.31
CA TRP A 33 -4.92 -11.93 3.27
C TRP A 33 -4.25 -12.93 2.32
N THR A 34 -3.75 -14.05 2.85
CA THR A 34 -3.21 -15.16 2.06
C THR A 34 -4.25 -15.80 1.14
N TYR A 35 -5.53 -15.76 1.52
CA TYR A 35 -6.64 -16.32 0.75
C TYR A 35 -7.08 -15.43 -0.44
N GLU A 36 -7.03 -14.10 -0.32
CA GLU A 36 -7.41 -13.19 -1.42
C GLU A 36 -6.28 -12.99 -2.45
N LEU A 37 -5.01 -13.01 -2.03
CA LEU A 37 -3.85 -13.02 -2.95
C LEU A 37 -3.88 -14.21 -3.91
N ASP A 38 -4.29 -15.38 -3.43
CA ASP A 38 -4.40 -16.61 -4.23
C ASP A 38 -5.55 -16.51 -5.25
N ARG A 39 -6.62 -15.78 -4.92
CA ARG A 39 -7.78 -15.57 -5.79
C ARG A 39 -7.53 -14.51 -6.87
N GLY A 40 -6.78 -13.45 -6.56
CA GLY A 40 -6.38 -12.43 -7.54
C GLY A 40 -5.52 -13.00 -8.68
N GLY A 41 -4.63 -13.96 -8.37
CA GLY A 41 -3.84 -14.68 -9.38
C GLY A 41 -4.66 -15.58 -10.31
N ALA A 42 -5.75 -16.17 -9.80
CA ALA A 42 -6.60 -17.08 -10.57
C ALA A 42 -7.50 -16.37 -11.60
N MET A 43 -7.89 -15.12 -11.35
CA MET A 43 -8.72 -14.32 -12.27
C MET A 43 -7.88 -13.73 -13.43
N ALA A 44 -6.63 -13.35 -13.18
CA ALA A 44 -5.73 -12.85 -14.22
C ALA A 44 -5.32 -13.92 -15.25
N SER A 45 -5.23 -15.19 -14.84
CA SER A 45 -4.87 -16.33 -15.69
C SER A 45 -5.95 -16.69 -16.73
N GLN A 46 -7.23 -16.48 -16.40
CA GLN A 46 -8.33 -16.85 -17.30
C GLN A 46 -8.58 -15.85 -18.43
N ALA A 47 -7.98 -14.66 -18.37
CA ALA A 47 -8.15 -13.63 -19.41
C ALA A 47 -7.25 -13.83 -20.65
N SER A 48 -6.25 -14.71 -20.61
CA SER A 48 -5.29 -14.91 -21.72
C SER A 48 -5.46 -16.21 -22.52
N GLY A 49 -6.52 -16.98 -22.29
CA GLY A 49 -6.73 -18.28 -22.93
C GLY A 49 -7.74 -18.26 -24.07
N GLY A 50 -7.32 -17.91 -25.29
CA GLY A 50 -8.19 -18.07 -26.46
C GLY A 50 -7.57 -17.74 -27.81
N MET A 51 -7.05 -18.76 -28.50
CA MET A 51 -7.36 -19.14 -29.91
C MET A 51 -6.28 -20.10 -30.42
N GLY A 52 -6.65 -21.37 -30.55
CA GLY A 52 -5.84 -22.39 -31.20
C GLY A 52 -6.03 -22.42 -32.72
N ALA A 53 -5.00 -22.88 -33.42
CA ALA A 53 -5.11 -23.54 -34.71
C ALA A 53 -3.92 -24.51 -34.85
N GLU A 54 -4.23 -25.79 -34.95
CA GLU A 54 -3.32 -26.87 -35.33
C GLU A 54 -3.14 -26.84 -36.85
N ASP A 55 -1.91 -26.97 -37.36
CA ASP A 55 -1.68 -27.65 -38.64
C ASP A 55 -0.28 -28.29 -38.68
N SER A 56 -0.22 -29.40 -39.39
CA SER A 56 0.74 -30.49 -39.35
C SER A 56 1.74 -30.40 -40.50
N GLY A 57 2.98 -30.84 -40.32
CA GLY A 57 3.86 -31.14 -41.46
C GLY A 57 5.35 -31.19 -41.14
N GLY A 58 5.92 -32.40 -41.16
CA GLY A 58 7.35 -32.63 -40.94
C GLY A 58 8.24 -32.31 -42.15
N GLY A 59 9.54 -32.14 -41.87
CA GLY A 59 10.61 -32.08 -42.88
C GLY A 59 11.99 -31.85 -42.23
N MET A 60 12.89 -32.82 -42.39
CA MET A 60 14.29 -32.76 -41.96
C MET A 60 15.14 -31.93 -42.94
N ALA A 61 16.08 -31.10 -42.44
CA ALA A 61 17.53 -31.18 -42.71
C ALA A 61 18.30 -29.85 -42.52
N ALA A 62 19.47 -30.00 -41.88
CA ALA A 62 20.76 -29.32 -42.05
C ALA A 62 20.93 -27.81 -41.69
N ASP A 63 21.65 -27.62 -40.58
CA ASP A 63 22.94 -26.91 -40.44
C ASP A 63 23.12 -25.58 -41.17
N ASP A 64 23.25 -24.50 -40.39
CA ASP A 64 24.23 -23.44 -40.68
C ASP A 64 24.44 -22.53 -39.45
N SER A 65 25.72 -22.47 -39.05
CA SER A 65 26.43 -21.31 -38.50
C SER A 65 26.09 -20.78 -37.09
N ASP A 66 27.05 -21.06 -36.20
CA ASP A 66 27.52 -20.22 -35.10
C ASP A 66 27.22 -18.72 -35.27
N GLY A 67 26.51 -18.12 -34.31
CA GLY A 67 26.34 -16.66 -34.36
C GLY A 67 25.47 -15.97 -33.31
N ALA A 68 25.13 -16.60 -32.18
CA ALA A 68 24.67 -15.86 -31.00
C ALA A 68 24.76 -16.78 -29.79
N GLN A 69 25.85 -16.66 -29.03
CA GLN A 69 25.87 -17.17 -27.66
C GLN A 69 24.80 -16.40 -26.91
N GLY A 70 23.61 -17.01 -26.81
CA GLY A 70 22.52 -16.49 -26.01
C GLY A 70 23.08 -16.21 -24.62
N MET A 71 22.90 -14.97 -24.15
CA MET A 71 23.00 -14.67 -22.74
C MET A 71 22.00 -15.59 -22.04
N GLY A 72 22.47 -16.76 -21.60
CA GLY A 72 21.70 -17.71 -20.83
C GLY A 72 21.26 -16.98 -19.59
N GLY A 73 20.05 -16.42 -19.65
CA GLY A 73 19.46 -15.69 -18.55
C GLY A 73 19.47 -16.63 -17.37
N MET A 74 20.21 -16.27 -16.31
CA MET A 74 19.97 -16.87 -15.01
C MET A 74 18.46 -16.84 -14.81
N PRO A 75 17.82 -17.96 -14.40
CA PRO A 75 16.44 -17.93 -14.01
C PRO A 75 16.34 -16.85 -12.94
N ARG A 76 15.74 -15.71 -13.30
CA ARG A 76 15.34 -14.73 -12.30
C ARG A 76 14.33 -15.49 -11.47
N THR A 77 14.62 -15.69 -10.19
CA THR A 77 13.56 -16.01 -9.24
C THR A 77 12.47 -14.96 -9.46
N ASP A 78 11.24 -15.40 -9.65
CA ASP A 78 10.10 -14.50 -9.84
C ASP A 78 9.93 -13.66 -8.57
N VAL A 79 10.63 -12.53 -8.50
CA VAL A 79 10.49 -11.55 -7.41
C VAL A 79 9.16 -10.84 -7.66
N ARG A 80 8.16 -11.14 -6.84
CA ARG A 80 6.84 -10.50 -6.89
C ARG A 80 6.66 -9.62 -5.66
N LEU A 81 6.35 -8.35 -5.88
CA LEU A 81 5.86 -7.47 -4.84
C LEU A 81 4.34 -7.73 -4.68
N PRO A 82 3.86 -8.03 -3.47
CA PRO A 82 2.43 -8.27 -3.26
C PRO A 82 1.65 -6.96 -3.48
N PRO A 83 0.60 -6.97 -4.33
CA PRO A 83 -0.27 -5.80 -4.50
C PRO A 83 -1.17 -5.62 -3.26
N VAL A 84 -1.31 -4.38 -2.82
CA VAL A 84 -2.19 -3.96 -1.73
C VAL A 84 -3.35 -3.16 -2.32
N PRO A 85 -4.62 -3.50 -2.04
CA PRO A 85 -5.76 -2.74 -2.55
C PRO A 85 -5.93 -1.43 -1.78
N ALA A 86 -6.38 -0.39 -2.48
CA ALA A 86 -6.81 0.89 -1.89
C ALA A 86 -8.04 1.43 -2.65
N TYR A 87 -8.54 2.58 -2.22
CA TYR A 87 -9.54 3.37 -2.94
C TYR A 87 -8.93 4.59 -3.62
N TYR A 88 -9.48 4.94 -4.78
CA TYR A 88 -9.27 6.22 -5.47
C TYR A 88 -10.53 6.54 -6.29
N GLU A 89 -11.10 7.73 -6.07
CA GLU A 89 -12.34 8.20 -6.74
C GLU A 89 -13.50 7.19 -6.74
N GLY A 90 -13.68 6.47 -5.63
CA GLY A 90 -14.73 5.44 -5.50
C GLY A 90 -14.40 4.10 -6.14
N GLU A 91 -13.27 3.98 -6.84
CA GLU A 91 -12.80 2.77 -7.51
C GLU A 91 -11.59 2.15 -6.79
N ARG A 92 -11.23 0.93 -7.22
CA ARG A 92 -10.06 0.22 -6.70
C ARG A 92 -8.79 0.65 -7.42
N LEU A 93 -7.72 0.79 -6.64
CA LEU A 93 -6.35 0.76 -7.14
C LEU A 93 -5.55 -0.28 -6.38
N PHE A 94 -4.42 -0.69 -6.93
CA PHE A 94 -3.46 -1.57 -6.29
C PHE A 94 -2.08 -0.93 -6.27
N PHE A 95 -1.37 -1.03 -5.15
CA PHE A 95 -0.04 -0.45 -4.97
C PHE A 95 0.90 -1.45 -4.26
N ALA A 96 2.17 -1.11 -4.11
CA ALA A 96 3.15 -1.91 -3.36
C ALA A 96 3.78 -1.11 -2.23
N HIS A 97 4.37 -1.78 -1.24
CA HIS A 97 5.18 -1.17 -0.16
C HIS A 97 6.65 -1.59 -0.24
N PRO A 98 7.46 -1.02 -1.15
CA PRO A 98 8.90 -1.29 -1.18
C PRO A 98 9.68 -0.73 0.01
N ALA A 99 9.33 0.45 0.52
CA ALA A 99 10.09 1.13 1.59
C ALA A 99 9.26 2.15 2.39
N VAL A 100 9.70 2.49 3.60
CA VAL A 100 9.10 3.50 4.48
C VAL A 100 10.16 4.17 5.36
N SER A 101 9.93 5.43 5.76
CA SER A 101 10.86 6.20 6.61
C SER A 101 11.04 5.66 8.02
N ASP A 102 10.05 4.93 8.54
CA ASP A 102 10.00 4.46 9.93
C ASP A 102 10.26 2.95 10.05
N SER A 103 11.15 2.55 10.96
CA SER A 103 11.56 1.14 11.12
C SER A 103 10.49 0.25 11.75
N GLU A 104 9.68 0.80 12.66
CA GLU A 104 8.62 0.04 13.32
C GLU A 104 7.52 -0.26 12.31
N ILE A 105 7.12 0.75 11.53
CA ILE A 105 6.15 0.60 10.45
C ILE A 105 6.67 -0.35 9.37
N ALA A 106 7.95 -0.29 8.99
CA ALA A 106 8.55 -1.23 8.05
C ALA A 106 8.41 -2.69 8.52
N THR A 107 8.64 -2.93 9.81
CA THR A 107 8.52 -4.26 10.43
C THR A 107 7.08 -4.74 10.39
N THR A 108 6.14 -3.89 10.82
CA THR A 108 4.71 -4.19 10.78
C THR A 108 4.23 -4.53 9.37
N LEU A 109 4.55 -3.71 8.37
CA LEU A 109 4.12 -3.95 6.99
C LEU A 109 4.75 -5.23 6.42
N THR A 110 6.00 -5.54 6.78
CA THR A 110 6.66 -6.80 6.38
C THR A 110 5.90 -8.01 6.92
N ASP A 111 5.53 -7.99 8.19
CA ASP A 111 4.78 -9.09 8.83
C ASP A 111 3.39 -9.23 8.20
N MET A 112 2.71 -8.11 7.95
CA MET A 112 1.39 -8.09 7.30
C MET A 112 1.40 -8.65 5.88
N MET A 113 2.47 -8.41 5.13
CA MET A 113 2.63 -8.89 3.75
C MET A 113 3.22 -10.32 3.67
N GLY A 114 3.05 -11.12 4.72
CA GLY A 114 3.49 -12.52 4.74
C GLY A 114 5.00 -12.67 4.68
N GLY A 115 5.76 -11.70 5.21
CA GLY A 115 7.22 -11.68 5.20
C GLY A 115 7.83 -11.10 3.93
N SER A 116 7.04 -10.51 3.02
CA SER A 116 7.58 -9.71 1.92
C SER A 116 8.26 -8.45 2.48
N PRO A 117 9.57 -8.22 2.27
CA PRO A 117 10.28 -7.14 2.95
C PRO A 117 9.80 -5.74 2.55
N VAL A 118 9.50 -4.91 3.56
CA VAL A 118 9.47 -3.45 3.45
C VAL A 118 10.77 -2.90 4.00
N LEU A 119 11.50 -2.14 3.20
CA LEU A 119 12.78 -1.57 3.62
C LEU A 119 12.57 -0.33 4.49
N THR A 120 13.36 -0.20 5.55
CA THR A 120 13.47 1.08 6.28
C THR A 120 14.40 2.01 5.51
N GLU A 121 13.91 3.19 5.16
CA GLU A 121 14.66 4.23 4.46
C GLU A 121 14.41 5.60 5.14
N PRO A 122 15.13 5.92 6.23
CA PRO A 122 14.85 7.10 7.05
C PRO A 122 14.88 8.42 6.28
N SER A 123 15.72 8.53 5.24
CA SER A 123 15.79 9.72 4.39
C SER A 123 14.49 10.07 3.67
N LEU A 124 13.52 9.14 3.59
CA LEU A 124 12.19 9.45 3.04
C LEU A 124 11.45 10.51 3.86
N SER A 125 11.70 10.65 5.18
CA SER A 125 11.07 11.71 5.99
C SER A 125 11.67 13.10 5.74
N ASP A 126 12.82 13.17 5.07
CA ASP A 126 13.49 14.45 4.73
C ASP A 126 13.11 14.94 3.33
N VAL A 127 12.25 14.21 2.62
CA VAL A 127 11.80 14.57 1.26
C VAL A 127 10.91 15.81 1.32
N PRO A 128 11.08 16.80 0.42
CA PRO A 128 10.21 17.97 0.38
C PRO A 128 8.75 17.62 0.11
N ASP A 129 7.82 18.36 0.70
CA ASP A 129 6.37 18.17 0.56
C ASP A 129 5.92 18.16 -0.91
N GLU A 130 6.58 18.90 -1.81
CA GLU A 130 6.21 18.93 -3.23
C GLU A 130 6.51 17.63 -3.99
N ALA A 131 7.37 16.79 -3.41
CA ALA A 131 7.72 15.47 -3.93
C ALA A 131 6.87 14.34 -3.33
N THR A 132 6.04 14.65 -2.32
CA THR A 132 5.09 13.71 -1.72
C THR A 132 3.66 14.06 -2.12
N ALA A 133 2.77 13.09 -1.96
CA ALA A 133 1.32 13.29 -1.98
C ALA A 133 0.73 12.60 -0.75
N GLU A 134 -0.48 12.95 -0.34
CA GLU A 134 -1.08 12.30 0.83
C GLU A 134 -1.52 10.87 0.52
N VAL A 135 -1.62 10.06 1.57
CA VAL A 135 -2.44 8.85 1.62
C VAL A 135 -3.20 8.84 2.94
N TYR A 136 -4.51 8.62 2.87
CA TYR A 136 -5.36 8.57 4.05
C TYR A 136 -5.44 7.16 4.60
N VAL A 137 -5.00 6.97 5.84
CA VAL A 137 -4.98 5.68 6.54
C VAL A 137 -5.89 5.77 7.76
N PHE A 138 -6.82 4.83 7.91
CA PHE A 138 -7.86 4.91 8.94
C PHE A 138 -7.40 4.26 10.25
N ALA A 139 -7.39 5.03 11.33
CA ALA A 139 -6.94 4.60 12.65
C ALA A 139 -8.08 4.07 13.56
N ASN A 140 -9.34 4.30 13.18
CA ASN A 140 -10.53 3.77 13.85
C ASN A 140 -11.72 3.67 12.87
N GLY A 141 -12.91 3.33 13.38
CA GLY A 141 -14.14 3.27 12.58
C GLY A 141 -14.40 1.87 12.02
N ILE A 142 -14.82 1.77 10.76
CA ILE A 142 -15.24 0.49 10.16
C ILE A 142 -14.08 -0.49 10.16
N THR A 143 -14.26 -1.64 10.82
CA THR A 143 -13.32 -2.77 10.75
C THR A 143 -13.19 -3.25 9.32
N GLY A 144 -11.94 -3.43 8.86
CA GLY A 144 -11.68 -3.78 7.47
C GLY A 144 -10.24 -4.24 7.23
N PRO A 145 -9.85 -4.37 5.96
CA PRO A 145 -8.56 -4.92 5.56
C PRO A 145 -7.43 -3.88 5.45
N GLY A 146 -7.64 -2.65 5.93
CA GLY A 146 -6.61 -1.61 5.97
C GLY A 146 -5.49 -1.93 6.97
N PRO A 147 -4.35 -1.23 6.88
CA PRO A 147 -3.13 -1.56 7.62
C PRO A 147 -3.29 -1.47 9.14
N LEU A 148 -4.25 -0.69 9.64
CA LEU A 148 -4.56 -0.57 11.07
C LEU A 148 -5.83 -1.35 11.49
N GLY A 149 -6.32 -2.27 10.64
CA GLY A 149 -7.51 -3.09 10.93
C GLY A 149 -8.85 -2.41 10.63
N HIS A 150 -8.83 -1.27 9.94
CA HIS A 150 -10.01 -0.52 9.54
C HIS A 150 -10.21 -0.54 8.03
N GLN A 151 -11.01 0.37 7.47
CA GLN A 151 -11.22 0.43 6.03
C GLN A 151 -9.91 0.61 5.24
N LEU A 152 -9.99 0.36 3.93
CA LEU A 152 -8.86 0.53 3.04
C LEU A 152 -8.42 1.99 2.93
N ASP A 153 -7.14 2.15 2.63
CA ASP A 153 -6.53 3.45 2.41
C ASP A 153 -7.19 4.18 1.25
N VAL A 154 -7.22 5.51 1.31
CA VAL A 154 -7.75 6.35 0.24
C VAL A 154 -6.60 7.18 -0.35
N PHE A 155 -6.40 7.04 -1.65
CA PHE A 155 -5.43 7.80 -2.41
C PHE A 155 -6.13 8.99 -3.06
N PRO A 156 -5.59 10.21 -2.95
CA PRO A 156 -6.12 11.39 -3.63
C PRO A 156 -5.78 11.43 -5.13
N SER A 157 -4.79 10.66 -5.56
CA SER A 157 -4.26 10.72 -6.93
C SER A 157 -3.69 9.39 -7.40
N ALA A 158 -3.89 9.07 -8.68
CA ALA A 158 -3.36 7.90 -9.37
C ALA A 158 -2.52 8.31 -10.59
N PRO A 159 -1.72 7.39 -11.17
CA PRO A 159 -0.91 7.71 -12.34
C PRO A 159 -1.77 8.25 -13.50
N GLY A 160 -1.40 9.43 -14.00
CA GLY A 160 -2.20 10.19 -14.97
C GLY A 160 -2.68 11.52 -14.40
N ASP A 161 -2.83 11.62 -13.08
CA ASP A 161 -3.11 12.87 -12.39
C ASP A 161 -1.85 13.71 -12.25
N PHE A 162 -2.01 15.04 -12.30
CA PHE A 162 -0.89 15.99 -12.25
C PHE A 162 -0.14 15.97 -10.91
N ASP A 163 -0.88 15.76 -9.83
CA ASP A 163 -0.41 15.71 -8.46
C ASP A 163 -0.03 14.30 -8.00
N HIS A 164 -0.03 13.31 -8.90
CA HIS A 164 0.40 11.96 -8.55
C HIS A 164 1.87 11.94 -8.08
N ARG A 165 2.12 11.33 -6.93
CA ARG A 165 3.45 11.03 -6.41
C ARG A 165 3.47 9.59 -5.89
N SER A 166 4.60 8.90 -6.06
CA SER A 166 4.76 7.56 -5.49
C SER A 166 5.20 7.59 -4.02
N LEU A 167 5.82 8.68 -3.58
CA LEU A 167 6.10 8.91 -2.17
C LEU A 167 4.85 9.49 -1.53
N ARG A 168 4.39 8.87 -0.45
CA ARG A 168 3.16 9.27 0.24
C ARG A 168 3.42 9.68 1.67
N GLU A 169 3.00 10.88 2.03
CA GLU A 169 2.89 11.26 3.44
C GLU A 169 1.65 10.58 4.03
N VAL A 170 1.83 9.85 5.12
CA VAL A 170 0.73 9.20 5.83
C VAL A 170 -0.09 10.25 6.56
N VAL A 171 -1.39 10.30 6.29
CA VAL A 171 -2.37 11.06 7.06
C VAL A 171 -3.27 10.08 7.80
N LEU A 172 -3.18 10.05 9.12
CA LEU A 172 -4.04 9.22 9.94
C LEU A 172 -5.41 9.88 10.08
N VAL A 173 -6.45 9.15 9.72
CA VAL A 173 -7.85 9.60 9.79
C VAL A 173 -8.54 8.91 10.95
N SER A 174 -9.12 9.69 11.85
CA SER A 174 -9.91 9.17 12.98
C SER A 174 -11.32 9.74 12.97
N TRP A 175 -12.34 8.89 13.01
CA TRP A 175 -13.72 9.27 13.30
C TRP A 175 -13.85 9.82 14.71
N GLU A 176 -14.49 10.98 14.84
CA GLU A 176 -14.83 11.59 16.14
C GLU A 176 -15.93 10.80 16.86
N ASP A 177 -16.85 10.21 16.10
CA ASP A 177 -17.90 9.31 16.58
C ASP A 177 -17.93 8.05 15.70
N GLU A 178 -17.32 6.96 16.20
CA GLU A 178 -17.24 5.69 15.48
C GLU A 178 -18.62 5.09 15.15
N SER A 179 -19.67 5.42 15.91
CA SER A 179 -21.03 4.93 15.62
C SER A 179 -21.62 5.52 14.33
N ARG A 180 -21.03 6.62 13.84
CA ARG A 180 -21.38 7.28 12.59
C ARG A 180 -20.41 6.97 11.45
N ALA A 181 -19.41 6.13 11.69
CA ALA A 181 -18.44 5.77 10.68
C ALA A 181 -19.13 5.16 9.46
N ARG A 182 -18.73 5.64 8.28
CA ARG A 182 -19.12 5.12 6.97
C ARG A 182 -17.86 4.93 6.14
N GLU A 183 -17.93 4.07 5.13
CA GLU A 183 -16.77 3.87 4.26
C GLU A 183 -16.56 5.15 3.43
N LEU A 184 -15.32 5.65 3.41
CA LEU A 184 -14.89 6.76 2.57
C LEU A 184 -13.99 6.20 1.47
N THR A 185 -14.27 6.55 0.22
CA THR A 185 -13.68 5.91 -0.96
C THR A 185 -13.06 6.89 -1.95
N SER A 186 -13.08 8.19 -1.65
CA SER A 186 -12.40 9.24 -2.41
C SER A 186 -11.84 10.30 -1.47
N ALA A 187 -10.77 10.99 -1.89
CA ALA A 187 -10.20 12.07 -1.10
C ALA A 187 -11.24 13.18 -0.84
N ALA A 188 -12.06 13.49 -1.84
CA ALA A 188 -13.16 14.45 -1.69
C ALA A 188 -14.13 14.06 -0.54
N GLU A 189 -14.41 12.78 -0.33
CA GLU A 189 -15.24 12.32 0.79
C GLU A 189 -14.53 12.44 2.14
N VAL A 190 -13.22 12.17 2.18
CA VAL A 190 -12.38 12.28 3.38
C VAL A 190 -12.26 13.74 3.82
N GLU A 191 -11.91 14.64 2.90
CA GLU A 191 -11.80 16.08 3.14
C GLU A 191 -13.14 16.69 3.56
N GLN A 192 -14.25 16.29 2.92
CA GLN A 192 -15.58 16.73 3.33
C GLN A 192 -15.93 16.26 4.75
N ALA A 193 -15.56 15.03 5.11
CA ALA A 193 -15.79 14.52 6.46
C ALA A 193 -14.96 15.29 7.49
N GLU A 194 -13.73 15.70 7.17
CA GLU A 194 -12.88 16.53 8.03
C GLU A 194 -13.46 17.94 8.19
N THR A 195 -13.83 18.58 7.08
CA THR A 195 -14.43 19.92 7.10
C THR A 195 -15.76 19.94 7.87
N ALA A 196 -16.51 18.83 7.86
CA ALA A 196 -17.72 18.65 8.64
C ALA A 196 -17.47 18.30 10.13
N GLY A 197 -16.21 18.14 10.54
CA GLY A 197 -15.81 17.73 11.89
C GLY A 197 -16.21 16.30 12.25
N SER A 198 -16.44 15.45 11.25
CA SER A 198 -16.79 14.03 11.46
C SER A 198 -15.54 13.15 11.63
N VAL A 199 -14.42 13.56 11.04
CA VAL A 199 -13.11 12.95 11.24
C VAL A 199 -12.08 14.03 11.56
N SER A 200 -10.96 13.64 12.17
CA SER A 200 -9.77 14.45 12.37
C SER A 200 -8.55 13.82 11.72
N PHE A 201 -7.56 14.65 11.39
CA PHE A 201 -6.29 14.25 10.77
C PHE A 201 -5.12 14.37 11.77
N GLU A 202 -4.26 13.34 11.77
CA GLU A 202 -2.95 13.37 12.43
C GLU A 202 -1.84 13.04 11.41
N ARG A 203 -0.79 13.86 11.39
CA ARG A 203 0.37 13.69 10.49
C ARG A 203 1.59 13.26 11.31
N PRO A 204 1.93 11.97 11.34
CA PRO A 204 3.06 11.48 12.11
C PRO A 204 4.42 11.83 11.50
N GLY A 205 4.48 12.43 10.30
CA GLY A 205 5.74 12.70 9.58
C GLY A 205 6.35 11.44 8.96
N VAL A 206 5.52 10.41 8.70
CA VAL A 206 5.93 9.16 8.06
C VAL A 206 5.71 9.27 6.57
N VAL A 207 6.75 8.94 5.80
CA VAL A 207 6.69 8.88 4.34
C VAL A 207 6.88 7.44 3.89
N VAL A 208 5.93 6.93 3.13
CA VAL A 208 5.97 5.60 2.50
C VAL A 208 6.28 5.73 1.02
N ASN A 209 7.15 4.88 0.49
CA ASN A 209 7.22 4.66 -0.94
C ASN A 209 6.09 3.68 -1.31
N ALA A 210 5.03 4.19 -1.93
CA ALA A 210 3.81 3.46 -2.25
C ALA A 210 3.46 3.62 -3.75
N PRO A 211 4.24 3.02 -4.66
CA PRO A 211 4.00 3.19 -6.07
C PRO A 211 2.79 2.37 -6.51
N VAL A 212 1.88 3.00 -7.25
CA VAL A 212 0.68 2.37 -7.79
C VAL A 212 1.08 1.40 -8.92
N LEU A 213 0.44 0.23 -8.94
CA LEU A 213 0.64 -0.87 -9.88
C LEU A 213 -0.51 -0.95 -10.89
N GLU A 214 -1.74 -0.78 -10.42
CA GLU A 214 -2.97 -0.82 -11.21
C GLU A 214 -3.94 0.25 -10.70
N TRP A 215 -4.62 0.93 -11.61
CA TRP A 215 -5.56 2.03 -11.32
C TRP A 215 -6.63 2.11 -12.41
N PRO A 216 -7.74 2.85 -12.17
CA PRO A 216 -8.73 3.07 -13.22
C PRO A 216 -8.10 3.65 -14.48
N GLY A 217 -8.09 2.86 -15.55
CA GLY A 217 -7.52 3.24 -16.85
C GLY A 217 -6.07 2.81 -17.11
N GLY A 218 -5.38 2.10 -16.22
CA GLY A 218 -4.01 1.63 -16.50
C GLY A 218 -3.39 0.66 -15.50
N GLN A 219 -2.23 0.08 -15.88
CA GLN A 219 -1.40 -0.80 -15.06
C GLN A 219 0.09 -0.69 -15.47
N ARG A 220 1.02 -1.19 -14.64
CA ARG A 220 2.47 -1.26 -14.93
C ARG A 220 3.16 -2.54 -14.48
#